data_AF-A0A6G4ZW90-F1
#
_entry.id   AF-A0A6G4ZW90-F1
#
_cell.length_a   1.000
_cell.length_b   1.000
_cell.length_c   1.000
_cell.angle_alpha   90.00
_cell.angle_beta   90.00
_cell.angle_gamma   90.00
#
_symmetry.space_group_name_H-M   'P 1'
#
loop_
_entity.id
_entity.type
_entity.pdbx_description
1 polymer ?
#
loop_
_entity_poly.entity_id
_entity_poly.type
_entity_poly.pdbx_seq_one_letter_code
_entity_poly.pdbx_strand_id
1 'polypeptide(L)'
;MKSIVRNGNALLILVLMGVIASAFFQEFTKEGPPCPLCFLQRIGMIGVATGAMMNLCLGVRIQHYAFSFLSAGIGGAVSVQQILIHICPDSPVFGIPILGYGLYTWAFIVFCCSILALITFLLFYRSDQKKKARLNWLGKLAIFALILITLADLALALVQCGLHPCPDPSWPQPKVQTS
;
A
#
# COMPACT_ATOMS: atom_id res chain seq x y z
N MET A 1 26.90 6.09 -7.38
CA MET A 1 25.97 6.16 -6.22
C MET A 1 24.64 6.88 -6.51
N LYS A 2 24.59 8.01 -7.24
CA LYS A 2 23.31 8.70 -7.58
C LYS A 2 22.26 7.77 -8.22
N SER A 3 22.70 6.92 -9.15
CA SER A 3 21.84 5.94 -9.82
C SER A 3 21.34 4.83 -8.90
N ILE A 4 22.07 4.47 -7.85
CA ILE A 4 21.71 3.37 -6.93
C ILE A 4 20.51 3.77 -6.08
N VAL A 5 20.57 4.94 -5.42
CA VAL A 5 19.46 5.44 -4.59
C VAL A 5 18.20 5.64 -5.44
N ARG A 6 18.36 6.14 -6.67
CA ARG A 6 17.23 6.36 -7.56
C ARG A 6 16.60 5.06 -8.08
N ASN A 7 17.43 4.09 -8.48
CA ASN A 7 16.93 2.78 -8.87
C ASN A 7 16.30 2.06 -7.66
N GLY A 8 16.83 2.25 -6.45
CA GLY A 8 16.24 1.74 -5.21
C GLY A 8 14.85 2.31 -4.94
N ASN A 9 14.65 3.62 -5.11
CA ASN A 9 13.31 4.23 -5.00
C ASN A 9 12.34 3.69 -6.07
N ALA A 10 12.80 3.54 -7.31
CA ALA A 10 11.97 2.97 -8.38
C ALA A 10 11.59 1.51 -8.11
N LEU A 11 12.55 0.71 -7.61
CA LEU A 11 12.31 -0.68 -7.20
C LEU A 11 11.33 -0.76 -6.03
N LEU A 12 11.46 0.11 -5.03
CA LEU A 12 10.52 0.18 -3.92
C LEU A 12 9.08 0.39 -4.41
N ILE A 13 8.88 1.35 -5.32
CA ILE A 13 7.57 1.60 -5.93
C ILE A 13 7.08 0.35 -6.67
N LEU A 14 7.90 -0.26 -7.53
CA LEU A 14 7.51 -1.44 -8.30
C LEU A 14 7.14 -2.64 -7.42
N VAL A 15 7.88 -2.86 -6.33
CA VAL A 15 7.57 -3.91 -5.35
C VAL A 15 6.23 -3.66 -4.68
N LEU A 16 5.99 -2.43 -4.19
CA LEU A 16 4.70 -2.07 -3.59
C LEU A 16 3.54 -2.22 -4.58
N MET A 17 3.74 -1.79 -5.82
CA MET A 17 2.77 -1.97 -6.90
C MET A 17 2.49 -3.44 -7.20
N GLY A 18 3.51 -4.29 -7.20
CA GLY A 18 3.36 -5.74 -7.36
C GLY A 18 2.54 -6.37 -6.22
N VAL A 19 2.76 -5.94 -4.98
CA VAL A 19 1.99 -6.39 -3.81
C VAL A 19 0.52 -5.96 -3.91
N ILE A 20 0.26 -4.72 -4.31
CA ILE A 20 -1.12 -4.24 -4.48
C ILE A 20 -1.80 -4.99 -5.63
N ALA A 21 -1.10 -5.22 -6.75
CA ALA A 21 -1.64 -5.98 -7.88
C ALA A 21 -2.00 -7.42 -7.52
N SER A 22 -1.20 -8.09 -6.69
CA SER A 22 -1.52 -9.45 -6.22
C SER A 22 -2.72 -9.47 -5.25
N ALA A 23 -2.94 -8.38 -4.50
CA ALA A 23 -4.13 -8.21 -3.67
C ALA A 23 -5.39 -8.01 -4.53
N PHE A 24 -5.31 -7.21 -5.60
CA PHE A 24 -6.41 -7.07 -6.56
C PHE A 24 -6.80 -8.40 -7.20
N PHE A 25 -5.82 -9.19 -7.62
CA PHE A 25 -6.07 -10.48 -8.24
C PHE A 25 -6.90 -11.42 -7.34
N GLN A 26 -6.72 -11.32 -6.02
CA GLN A 26 -7.47 -12.12 -5.05
C GLN A 26 -8.90 -11.61 -4.82
N GLU A 27 -9.13 -10.30 -5.00
CA GLU A 27 -10.48 -9.72 -4.96
C GLU A 27 -11.29 -10.14 -6.19
N PHE A 28 -10.70 -10.15 -7.38
CA PHE A 28 -11.41 -10.57 -8.60
C PHE A 28 -11.74 -12.06 -8.63
N THR A 29 -10.96 -12.89 -7.93
CA THR A 29 -11.17 -14.35 -7.89
C THR A 29 -12.12 -14.80 -6.78
N LYS A 30 -12.53 -13.90 -5.87
CA LYS A 30 -13.38 -14.25 -4.73
C LYS A 30 -14.63 -13.38 -4.65
N GLU A 31 -15.78 -14.03 -4.60
CA GLU A 31 -17.09 -13.42 -4.28
C GLU A 31 -17.24 -13.07 -2.77
N GLY A 32 -16.14 -12.74 -2.08
CA GLY A 32 -16.16 -12.43 -0.66
C GLY A 32 -16.59 -10.99 -0.36
N PRO A 33 -17.12 -10.70 0.85
CA PRO A 33 -17.51 -9.34 1.22
C PRO A 33 -16.28 -8.40 1.24
N PRO A 34 -16.45 -7.13 0.82
CA PRO A 34 -15.36 -6.15 0.77
C PRO A 34 -14.80 -5.90 2.17
N CYS A 35 -13.48 -5.81 2.29
CA CYS A 35 -12.83 -5.47 3.55
C CYS A 35 -12.40 -3.99 3.54
N PRO A 36 -13.07 -3.10 4.30
CA PRO A 36 -12.72 -1.68 4.37
C PRO A 36 -11.28 -1.45 4.87
N LEU A 37 -10.76 -2.32 5.74
CA LEU A 37 -9.39 -2.24 6.25
C LEU A 37 -8.34 -2.53 5.16
N CYS A 38 -8.60 -3.46 4.24
CA CYS A 38 -7.69 -3.75 3.13
C CYS A 38 -7.52 -2.55 2.20
N PHE A 39 -8.61 -1.81 1.95
CA PHE A 39 -8.56 -0.56 1.18
C PHE A 39 -7.68 0.49 1.87
N LEU A 40 -7.82 0.65 3.19
CA LEU A 40 -7.01 1.59 3.96
C LEU A 40 -5.51 1.21 3.96
N GLN A 41 -5.19 -0.08 3.95
CA GLN A 41 -3.81 -0.57 3.78
C GLN A 41 -3.25 -0.26 2.39
N ARG A 42 -4.05 -0.38 1.33
CA ARG A 42 -3.64 0.00 -0.04
C ARG A 42 -3.34 1.48 -0.14
N ILE A 43 -4.20 2.34 0.42
CA ILE A 43 -3.93 3.78 0.51
C ILE A 43 -2.62 4.06 1.25
N GLY A 44 -2.36 3.34 2.35
CA GLY A 44 -1.09 3.41 3.07
C GLY A 44 0.10 3.10 2.17
N MET A 45 0.07 1.99 1.43
CA MET A 45 1.13 1.60 0.50
C MET A 45 1.29 2.59 -0.67
N ILE A 46 0.19 3.11 -1.21
CA ILE A 46 0.19 4.17 -2.24
C ILE A 46 0.84 5.44 -1.69
N GLY A 47 0.59 5.80 -0.43
CA GLY A 47 1.26 6.92 0.25
C GLY A 47 2.79 6.73 0.32
N VAL A 48 3.25 5.54 0.70
CA VAL A 48 4.68 5.19 0.70
C VAL A 48 5.28 5.34 -0.70
N ALA A 49 4.62 4.76 -1.70
CA ALA A 49 5.06 4.83 -3.10
C ALA A 49 5.07 6.27 -3.64
N THR A 50 4.11 7.10 -3.23
CA THR A 50 4.03 8.52 -3.63
C THR A 50 5.22 9.31 -3.10
N GLY A 51 5.60 9.12 -1.84
CA GLY A 51 6.81 9.76 -1.29
C GLY A 51 8.09 9.31 -2.00
N ALA A 52 8.20 8.03 -2.34
CA ALA A 52 9.30 7.52 -3.18
C ALA A 52 9.27 8.12 -4.61
N MET A 53 8.09 8.31 -5.20
CA MET A 53 7.92 8.96 -6.52
C MET A 53 8.37 10.44 -6.48
N MET A 54 8.06 11.16 -5.41
CA MET A 54 8.53 12.55 -5.23
C MET A 54 10.07 12.61 -5.22
N ASN A 55 10.74 11.62 -4.64
CA ASN A 55 12.20 11.51 -4.70
C ASN A 55 12.73 11.29 -6.13
N LEU A 56 11.99 10.59 -6.98
CA LEU A 56 12.36 10.41 -8.39
C LEU A 56 12.18 11.70 -9.22
N CYS A 57 11.10 12.45 -8.99
CA CYS A 57 10.73 13.61 -9.82
C CYS A 57 11.38 14.93 -9.35
N LEU A 58 11.45 15.15 -8.05
CA LEU A 58 11.86 16.42 -7.44
C LEU A 58 13.30 16.42 -6.92
N GLY A 59 13.98 15.27 -7.02
CA GLY A 59 15.28 15.02 -6.41
C GLY A 59 15.14 14.43 -5.01
N VAL A 60 16.19 13.74 -4.55
CA VAL A 60 16.15 13.01 -3.28
C VAL A 60 16.21 14.01 -2.13
N ARG A 61 15.20 14.00 -1.26
CA ARG A 61 15.11 14.86 -0.08
C ARG A 61 14.60 14.07 1.12
N ILE A 62 15.07 14.45 2.31
CA ILE A 62 14.63 13.83 3.58
C ILE A 62 13.12 14.00 3.79
N GLN A 63 12.55 15.14 3.40
CA GLN A 63 11.12 15.43 3.57
C GLN A 63 10.21 14.38 2.88
N HIS A 64 10.57 13.90 1.69
CA HIS A 64 9.77 12.90 0.99
C HIS A 64 9.91 11.51 1.65
N TYR A 65 11.07 11.20 2.21
CA TYR A 65 11.24 9.97 3.01
C TYR A 65 10.47 10.03 4.32
N ALA A 66 10.39 11.19 4.97
CA ALA A 66 9.56 11.37 6.16
C ALA A 66 8.08 11.13 5.85
N PHE A 67 7.57 11.67 4.74
CA PHE A 67 6.21 11.39 4.27
C PHE A 67 5.97 9.89 4.02
N SER A 68 6.93 9.23 3.35
CA SER A 68 6.86 7.79 3.09
C SER A 68 6.85 6.98 4.40
N PHE A 69 7.66 7.39 5.37
CA PHE A 69 7.75 6.73 6.67
C PHE A 69 6.46 6.89 7.49
N LEU A 70 5.88 8.08 7.51
CA LEU A 70 4.58 8.34 8.16
C LEU A 70 3.47 7.50 7.51
N SER A 71 3.43 7.44 6.18
CA SER A 71 2.46 6.62 5.44
C SER A 71 2.61 5.13 5.78
N ALA A 72 3.85 4.63 5.86
CA ALA A 72 4.13 3.25 6.25
C ALA A 72 3.72 2.97 7.70
N GLY A 73 3.94 3.92 8.62
CA GLY A 73 3.52 3.80 10.02
C GLY A 73 2.01 3.72 10.17
N ILE A 74 1.27 4.60 9.49
CA ILE A 74 -0.21 4.59 9.51
C ILE A 74 -0.75 3.29 8.91
N GLY A 75 -0.27 2.88 7.74
CA GLY A 75 -0.70 1.61 7.12
C GLY A 75 -0.34 0.37 7.95
N GLY A 76 0.83 0.40 8.61
CA GLY A 76 1.24 -0.63 9.56
C GLY A 76 0.32 -0.71 10.78
N ALA A 77 -0.06 0.43 11.37
CA ALA A 77 -1.00 0.47 12.50
C ALA A 77 -2.36 -0.13 12.15
N VAL A 78 -2.89 0.16 10.96
CA VAL A 78 -4.13 -0.44 10.44
C VAL A 78 -4.00 -1.96 10.28
N SER A 79 -2.85 -2.42 9.80
CA SER A 79 -2.56 -3.86 9.66
C SER A 79 -2.52 -4.56 11.03
N VAL A 80 -1.90 -3.92 12.03
CA VAL A 80 -1.89 -4.41 13.42
C VAL A 80 -3.30 -4.46 13.99
N GLN A 81 -4.13 -3.44 13.78
CA GLN A 81 -5.53 -3.46 14.21
C GLN A 81 -6.30 -4.66 13.61
N GLN A 82 -6.07 -4.97 12.33
CA GLN A 82 -6.70 -6.14 11.70
C GLN A 82 -6.25 -7.46 12.35
N ILE A 83 -4.96 -7.58 12.69
CA ILE A 83 -4.42 -8.73 13.42
C ILE A 83 -5.11 -8.88 14.78
N LEU A 84 -5.26 -7.77 15.52
CA LEU A 84 -5.89 -7.79 16.85
C LEU A 84 -7.36 -8.22 16.80
N ILE A 85 -8.12 -7.79 15.79
CA ILE A 85 -9.54 -8.17 15.67
C ILE A 85 -9.68 -9.67 15.39
N HIS A 86 -8.79 -10.25 14.59
CA HIS A 86 -8.84 -11.68 14.24
C HIS A 86 -8.19 -12.61 15.26
N ILE A 87 -7.63 -12.09 16.35
CA ILE A 87 -7.15 -12.91 17.47
C ILE A 87 -8.32 -13.40 18.35
N CYS A 88 -9.48 -12.76 18.25
CA CYS A 88 -10.70 -13.20 18.93
C CYS A 88 -11.37 -14.38 18.18
N PRO A 89 -11.77 -15.45 18.90
CA PRO A 89 -12.10 -16.76 18.32
C PRO A 89 -13.34 -16.82 17.43
N ASP A 90 -14.22 -15.81 17.47
CA ASP A 90 -15.48 -15.78 16.69
C ASP A 90 -15.37 -15.02 15.36
N SER A 91 -14.15 -14.75 14.88
CA SER A 91 -13.93 -13.95 13.67
C SER A 91 -13.89 -14.82 12.40
N PRO A 92 -14.70 -14.53 11.37
CA PRO A 92 -14.59 -15.25 10.09
C PRO A 92 -13.21 -14.98 9.46
N VAL A 93 -12.59 -16.04 8.93
CA VAL A 93 -11.29 -15.97 8.25
C VAL A 93 -11.45 -15.19 6.93
N PHE A 94 -10.91 -13.99 6.86
CA PHE A 94 -10.90 -13.17 5.63
C PHE A 94 -9.71 -13.52 4.73
N GLY A 95 -9.99 -13.87 3.47
CA GLY A 95 -8.98 -14.16 2.44
C GLY A 95 -8.59 -15.64 2.29
N ILE A 96 -7.87 -16.00 1.21
CA ILE A 96 -7.19 -17.31 1.15
C ILE A 96 -5.88 -17.10 1.91
N PRO A 97 -5.56 -17.92 2.92
CA PRO A 97 -4.25 -17.88 3.53
C PRO A 97 -3.21 -18.27 2.48
N ILE A 98 -2.29 -17.35 2.18
CA ILE A 98 -1.14 -17.65 1.32
C ILE A 98 -0.07 -18.25 2.23
N LEU A 99 0.35 -19.49 1.94
CA LEU A 99 1.31 -20.25 2.75
C LEU A 99 0.84 -20.47 4.21
N GLY A 100 -0.47 -20.50 4.46
CA GLY A 100 -1.03 -20.72 5.80
C GLY A 100 -1.13 -19.47 6.68
N TYR A 101 -0.68 -18.30 6.21
CA TYR A 101 -0.81 -17.02 6.92
C TYR A 101 -1.89 -16.12 6.28
N GLY A 102 -2.61 -15.38 7.12
CA GLY A 102 -3.59 -14.39 6.68
C GLY A 102 -2.94 -13.25 5.89
N LEU A 103 -3.68 -12.69 4.93
CA LEU A 103 -3.21 -11.59 4.06
C LEU A 103 -2.78 -10.35 4.86
N TYR A 104 -3.40 -10.13 6.01
CA TYR A 104 -3.06 -9.05 6.94
C TYR A 104 -1.66 -9.21 7.58
N THR A 105 -1.18 -10.44 7.77
CA THR A 105 0.18 -10.70 8.26
C THR A 105 1.21 -10.34 7.19
N TRP A 106 0.91 -10.66 5.93
CA TRP A 106 1.75 -10.28 4.79
C TRP A 106 1.79 -8.76 4.59
N ALA A 107 0.65 -8.08 4.72
CA ALA A 107 0.59 -6.61 4.68
C ALA A 107 1.49 -5.99 5.76
N PHE A 108 1.43 -6.50 6.99
CA PHE A 108 2.30 -6.05 8.08
C PHE A 108 3.80 -6.24 7.76
N ILE A 109 4.18 -7.41 7.23
CA ILE A 109 5.57 -7.69 6.82
C ILE A 109 6.01 -6.70 5.74
N VAL A 110 5.17 -6.40 4.75
CA VAL A 110 5.47 -5.43 3.69
C VAL A 110 5.70 -4.03 4.25
N PHE A 111 4.90 -3.59 5.23
CA PHE A 111 5.13 -2.30 5.90
C PHE A 111 6.44 -2.28 6.69
N CYS A 112 6.76 -3.35 7.43
CA CYS A 112 8.04 -3.48 8.14
C CYS A 112 9.23 -3.43 7.17
N CYS A 113 9.18 -4.20 6.07
CA CYS A 113 10.22 -4.19 5.04
C CYS A 113 10.35 -2.82 4.38
N SER A 114 9.24 -2.13 4.13
CA SER A 114 9.24 -0.76 3.58
C SER A 114 9.92 0.22 4.53
N ILE A 115 9.64 0.14 5.83
CA ILE A 115 10.30 0.97 6.85
C ILE A 115 11.81 0.70 6.86
N LEU A 116 12.24 -0.56 6.84
CA LEU A 116 13.67 -0.92 6.79
C LEU A 116 14.35 -0.40 5.51
N ALA A 117 13.66 -0.47 4.36
CA ALA A 117 14.17 0.07 3.11
C ALA A 117 14.32 1.61 3.18
N LEU A 118 13.33 2.31 3.74
CA LEU A 118 13.37 3.77 3.93
C LEU A 118 14.51 4.19 4.87
N ILE A 119 14.71 3.49 5.99
CA ILE A 119 15.84 3.73 6.91
C ILE A 119 17.16 3.52 6.18
N THR A 120 17.29 2.44 5.42
CA THR A 120 18.49 2.16 4.61
C THR A 120 18.76 3.32 3.63
N PHE A 121 17.74 3.78 2.91
CA PHE A 121 17.88 4.92 1.98
C PHE A 121 18.25 6.22 2.69
N LEU A 122 17.77 6.42 3.92
CA LEU A 122 18.14 7.57 4.75
C LEU A 122 19.60 7.50 5.22
N LEU A 123 20.11 6.32 5.58
CA LEU A 123 21.52 6.12 5.95
C LEU A 123 22.47 6.40 4.78
N PHE A 124 22.06 6.06 3.55
CA PHE A 124 22.83 6.35 2.34
C PHE A 124 22.54 7.73 1.73
N TYR A 125 21.71 8.56 2.39
CA TYR A 125 21.38 9.89 1.91
C TYR A 125 22.61 10.80 1.91
N ARG A 126 22.84 11.50 0.79
CA ARG A 126 23.86 12.54 0.66
C ARG A 126 23.23 13.83 0.15
N SER A 127 23.63 14.96 0.72
CA SER A 127 23.10 16.30 0.38
C SER A 127 23.30 16.70 -1.10
N ASP A 128 24.28 16.10 -1.77
CA ASP A 128 24.55 16.28 -3.21
C ASP A 128 23.41 15.77 -4.13
N GLN A 129 22.51 14.94 -3.61
CA GLN A 129 21.43 14.27 -4.35
C GLN A 129 20.18 15.14 -4.56
N LYS A 130 20.19 16.40 -4.10
CA LYS A 130 19.04 17.32 -4.20
C LYS A 130 18.73 17.76 -5.64
N LYS A 131 19.65 17.58 -6.59
CA LYS A 131 19.47 18.00 -7.99
C LYS A 131 18.49 17.07 -8.72
N LYS A 132 17.56 17.67 -9.48
CA LYS A 132 16.69 16.92 -10.40
C LYS A 132 17.56 16.19 -11.42
N ALA A 133 17.39 14.88 -11.53
CA ALA A 133 18.13 14.04 -12.47
C ALA A 133 17.16 13.40 -13.46
N ARG A 134 17.56 13.27 -14.74
CA ARG A 134 16.69 12.70 -15.80
C ARG A 134 16.14 11.33 -15.41
N LEU A 135 14.83 11.15 -15.50
CA LEU A 135 14.18 9.88 -15.17
C LEU A 135 14.66 8.75 -16.11
N ASN A 136 15.10 7.65 -15.52
CA ASN A 136 15.41 6.42 -16.26
C ASN A 136 14.12 5.68 -16.64
N TRP A 137 14.22 4.73 -17.56
CA TRP A 137 13.08 3.91 -17.99
C TRP A 137 12.38 3.22 -16.80
N LEU A 138 13.15 2.69 -15.83
CA LEU A 138 12.63 2.11 -14.58
C LEU A 138 11.79 3.10 -13.77
N GLY A 139 12.24 4.36 -13.68
CA GLY A 139 11.51 5.40 -12.97
C GLY A 139 10.20 5.74 -13.68
N LYS A 140 10.20 5.77 -15.02
CA LYS A 140 8.97 5.98 -15.80
C LYS A 140 8.00 4.82 -15.63
N LEU A 141 8.49 3.58 -15.68
CA LEU A 141 7.69 2.38 -15.46
C LEU A 141 7.08 2.38 -14.04
N ALA A 142 7.86 2.70 -13.03
CA ALA A 142 7.40 2.78 -11.64
C ALA A 142 6.27 3.81 -11.46
N ILE A 143 6.44 5.02 -12.02
CA ILE A 143 5.41 6.05 -11.97
C ILE A 143 4.16 5.63 -12.73
N PHE A 144 4.32 5.03 -13.91
CA PHE A 144 3.20 4.54 -14.70
C PHE A 144 2.41 3.46 -13.94
N ALA A 145 3.10 2.49 -13.35
CA ALA A 145 2.47 1.46 -12.53
C ALA A 145 1.74 2.04 -11.32
N LEU A 146 2.33 3.02 -10.64
CA LEU A 146 1.71 3.72 -9.52
C LEU A 146 0.41 4.41 -9.92
N ILE A 147 0.44 5.18 -11.02
CA ILE A 147 -0.75 5.88 -11.51
C ILE A 147 -1.84 4.87 -11.89
N LEU A 148 -1.50 3.82 -12.64
CA LEU A 148 -2.44 2.81 -13.10
C LEU A 148 -3.13 2.09 -11.93
N ILE A 149 -2.35 1.66 -10.94
CA ILE A 149 -2.87 0.95 -9.76
C ILE A 149 -3.70 1.88 -8.88
N THR A 150 -3.26 3.13 -8.69
CA THR A 150 -4.03 4.11 -7.90
C THR A 150 -5.39 4.39 -8.55
N LEU A 151 -5.44 4.49 -9.89
CA LEU A 151 -6.70 4.64 -10.61
C LEU A 151 -7.58 3.41 -10.51
N ALA A 152 -7.00 2.21 -10.57
CA ALA A 152 -7.74 0.96 -10.38
C ALA A 152 -8.33 0.86 -8.96
N ASP A 153 -7.57 1.24 -7.93
CA ASP A 153 -8.02 1.26 -6.53
C ASP A 153 -9.14 2.27 -6.31
N LEU A 154 -9.02 3.45 -6.91
CA LEU A 154 -10.08 4.46 -6.89
C LEU A 154 -11.34 3.96 -7.61
N ALA A 155 -11.20 3.34 -8.78
CA ALA A 155 -12.34 2.78 -9.51
C ALA A 155 -13.04 1.69 -8.72
N LEU A 156 -12.28 0.78 -8.09
CA LEU A 156 -12.84 -0.26 -7.23
C LEU A 156 -13.58 0.34 -6.03
N ALA A 157 -13.00 1.36 -5.38
CA ALA A 157 -13.66 2.06 -4.28
C ALA A 157 -15.00 2.68 -4.70
N LEU A 158 -15.03 3.30 -5.88
CA LEU A 158 -16.26 3.89 -6.43
C LEU A 158 -17.31 2.84 -6.79
N VAL A 159 -16.89 1.68 -7.31
CA VAL A 159 -17.82 0.56 -7.61
C VAL A 159 -18.37 -0.05 -6.32
N GLN A 160 -17.53 -0.20 -5.29
CA GLN A 160 -17.89 -0.89 -4.06
C GLN A 160 -18.69 -0.02 -3.09
N CYS A 161 -18.27 1.24 -2.91
CA CYS A 161 -18.83 2.14 -1.89
C CYS A 161 -19.61 3.31 -2.51
N GLY A 162 -19.58 3.48 -3.83
CA GLY A 162 -20.18 4.64 -4.49
C GLY A 162 -19.50 5.94 -4.07
N LEU A 163 -20.30 7.00 -3.93
CA LEU A 163 -19.87 8.29 -3.35
C LEU A 163 -20.13 8.38 -1.85
N HIS A 164 -20.59 7.29 -1.22
CA HIS A 164 -20.85 7.23 0.21
C HIS A 164 -19.68 6.59 0.96
N PRO A 165 -19.50 6.89 2.26
CA PRO A 165 -18.60 6.12 3.12
C PRO A 165 -18.97 4.64 3.06
N CYS A 166 -17.97 3.77 2.90
CA CYS A 166 -18.19 2.32 2.91
C CYS A 166 -18.92 1.92 4.21
N PRO A 167 -19.95 1.06 4.16
CA PRO A 167 -20.67 0.63 5.36
C PRO A 167 -19.72 -0.11 6.31
N ASP A 168 -19.63 0.36 7.56
CA ASP A 168 -18.92 -0.37 8.61
C ASP A 168 -19.75 -1.60 9.06
N PRO A 169 -19.15 -2.79 9.20
CA PRO A 169 -19.87 -3.98 9.69
C PRO A 169 -20.25 -3.90 11.18
N SER A 170 -19.87 -2.83 11.90
CA SER A 170 -20.12 -2.64 13.34
C SER A 170 -21.55 -2.19 13.69
N TRP A 171 -22.41 -1.97 12.69
CA TRP A 171 -23.85 -1.77 12.90
C TRP A 171 -24.60 -3.06 12.57
N PRO A 172 -25.60 -3.49 13.39
CA PRO A 172 -26.46 -4.60 13.02
C PRO A 172 -27.12 -4.27 11.69
N GLN A 173 -26.71 -4.99 10.64
CA GLN A 173 -27.34 -4.88 9.33
C GLN A 173 -28.80 -5.33 9.50
N PRO A 174 -29.82 -4.48 9.29
CA PRO A 174 -31.18 -4.98 9.17
C PRO A 174 -31.17 -5.99 8.03
N LYS A 175 -31.64 -7.21 8.32
CA LYS A 175 -31.80 -8.26 7.32
C LYS A 175 -32.63 -7.66 6.18
N VAL A 176 -32.02 -7.45 5.03
CA VAL A 176 -32.78 -7.16 3.80
C VAL A 176 -33.50 -8.46 3.47
N GLN A 177 -34.76 -8.56 3.92
CA GLN A 177 -35.72 -9.55 3.43
C GLN A 177 -35.95 -9.25 1.97
N THR A 178 -35.21 -9.92 1.09
CA THR A 178 -35.61 -10.12 -0.29
C THR A 178 -36.87 -10.99 -0.27
N SER A 179 -37.99 -10.36 -0.63
CA SER A 179 -39.29 -10.99 -0.85
C SER A 179 -39.29 -11.79 -2.15
#